data_AF-A0A968RSY5-F1
#
_entry.id   AF-A0A968RSY5-F1
#
_cell.length_a   1.000
_cell.length_b   1.000
_cell.length_c   1.000
_cell.angle_alpha   90.00
_cell.angle_beta   90.00
_cell.angle_gamma   90.00
#
_symmetry.space_group_name_H-M   'P 1'
#
loop_
_entity.id
_entity.type
_entity.pdbx_description
1 polymer ?
#
loop_
_entity_poly.entity_id
_entity_poly.type
_entity_poly.pdbx_seq_one_letter_code
_entity_poly.pdbx_strand_id
1 'polypeptide(L)'
;MQATVKQVFGQKGSSFSKVVILEAMNTKMTGFVTSESSAGIYTVFVPTAPNPTNGFVFHVERDKLIFVEHIKPEDALRTVIGLGTGSNVLFEVPKESDEPLVIGD
;
A
#
# COMPACT_ATOMS: atom_id res chain seq x y z
N MET A 1 -5.63 -18.22 -0.56
CA MET A 1 -4.90 -16.95 -0.35
C MET A 1 -3.84 -16.69 -1.42
N GLN A 2 -2.89 -17.60 -1.70
CA GLN A 2 -1.83 -17.36 -2.70
C GLN A 2 -2.33 -17.14 -4.15
N ALA A 3 -3.44 -17.77 -4.55
CA ALA A 3 -3.98 -17.64 -5.91
C ALA A 3 -4.52 -16.23 -6.22
N THR A 4 -5.25 -15.61 -5.29
CA THR A 4 -5.81 -14.26 -5.45
C THR A 4 -4.72 -13.19 -5.51
N VAL A 5 -3.69 -13.34 -4.68
CA VAL A 5 -2.48 -12.50 -4.71
C VAL A 5 -1.82 -12.61 -6.09
N LYS A 6 -1.57 -13.83 -6.58
CA LYS A 6 -1.01 -14.03 -7.93
C LYS A 6 -1.92 -13.54 -9.07
N GLN A 7 -3.23 -13.47 -8.89
CA GLN A 7 -4.13 -12.97 -9.93
C GLN A 7 -4.15 -11.44 -10.02
N VAL A 8 -4.02 -10.74 -8.88
CA VAL A 8 -3.85 -9.28 -8.83
C VAL A 8 -2.43 -8.87 -9.22
N PHE A 9 -1.42 -9.65 -8.83
CA PHE A 9 0.00 -9.30 -8.96
C PHE A 9 0.77 -10.07 -10.05
N GLY A 10 0.13 -10.99 -10.78
CA GLY A 10 0.80 -11.94 -11.65
C GLY A 10 0.47 -11.77 -13.13
N GLN A 11 1.13 -10.81 -13.76
CA GLN A 11 1.74 -10.98 -15.08
C GLN A 11 2.86 -9.93 -15.23
N LYS A 12 4.10 -10.43 -15.22
CA LYS A 12 5.37 -9.77 -15.60
C LYS A 12 5.36 -8.23 -15.71
N GLY A 13 5.89 -7.56 -14.68
CA GLY A 13 6.42 -6.19 -14.79
C GLY A 13 5.85 -5.19 -13.78
N SER A 14 6.42 -5.16 -12.56
CA SER A 14 6.60 -3.97 -11.70
C SER A 14 5.48 -2.93 -11.47
N SER A 15 4.20 -3.24 -11.72
CA SER A 15 3.16 -2.19 -11.71
C SER A 15 2.33 -2.08 -10.43
N PHE A 16 2.66 -2.77 -9.34
CA PHE A 16 2.07 -2.52 -8.01
C PHE A 16 3.17 -2.47 -6.95
N SER A 17 3.93 -1.39 -6.91
CA SER A 17 5.19 -1.35 -6.16
C SER A 17 5.13 -0.54 -4.86
N LYS A 18 4.06 0.21 -4.59
CA LYS A 18 4.01 1.10 -3.42
C LYS A 18 2.63 1.11 -2.74
N VAL A 19 2.63 0.87 -1.43
CA VAL A 19 1.45 1.05 -0.55
C VAL A 19 1.32 2.54 -0.23
N VAL A 20 0.09 3.04 -0.32
CA VAL A 20 -0.23 4.43 0.05
C VAL A 20 -1.46 4.50 0.93
N ILE A 21 -1.52 5.52 1.78
CA ILE A 21 -2.76 6.04 2.33
C ILE A 21 -3.19 7.23 1.49
N LEU A 22 -4.32 7.09 0.82
CA LEU A 22 -4.99 8.15 0.07
C LEU A 22 -5.92 8.93 0.97
N GLU A 23 -5.83 10.25 0.95
CA GLU A 23 -6.83 11.14 1.52
C GLU A 23 -7.85 11.57 0.47
N ALA A 24 -9.10 11.14 0.64
CA ALA A 24 -10.21 11.48 -0.25
C ALA A 24 -11.49 11.65 0.57
N MET A 25 -12.34 12.63 0.23
CA MET A 25 -13.64 12.84 0.88
C MET A 25 -13.57 12.91 2.43
N ASN A 26 -12.54 13.56 2.98
CA ASN A 26 -12.25 13.63 4.42
C ASN A 26 -12.06 12.25 5.10
N THR A 27 -11.68 11.23 4.34
CA THR A 27 -11.33 9.90 4.86
C THR A 27 -9.97 9.44 4.33
N LYS A 28 -9.40 8.44 4.99
CA LYS A 28 -8.15 7.79 4.62
C LYS A 28 -8.44 6.40 4.08
N MET A 29 -7.84 6.06 2.94
CA MET A 29 -8.07 4.80 2.24
C MET A 29 -6.75 4.12 1.93
N THR A 30 -6.64 2.82 2.19
CA THR A 30 -5.48 2.02 1.77
C THR A 30 -5.52 1.83 0.25
N GLY A 31 -4.43 2.17 -0.43
CA GLY A 31 -4.33 2.06 -1.88
C GLY A 31 -2.97 1.55 -2.34
N PHE A 32 -2.90 1.21 -3.62
CA PHE A 32 -1.71 0.71 -4.29
C PHE A 32 -1.46 1.53 -5.55
N VAL A 33 -0.28 2.14 -5.64
CA VAL A 33 0.09 2.91 -6.84
C VAL A 33 0.28 1.95 -8.00
N THR A 34 -0.41 2.23 -9.11
CA THR A 34 -0.35 1.42 -10.34
C THR A 34 0.44 2.10 -11.45
N SER A 35 0.41 3.43 -11.49
CA SER A 35 1.18 4.23 -12.43
C SER A 35 1.39 5.64 -11.91
N GLU A 36 2.43 6.29 -12.41
CA GLU A 36 2.74 7.69 -12.19
C GLU A 36 2.92 8.35 -13.56
N SER A 37 2.25 9.48 -13.78
CA SER A 37 2.38 10.25 -15.02
C SER A 37 3.44 11.34 -14.90
N SER A 38 3.99 11.78 -16.03
CA SER A 38 4.92 12.93 -16.07
C SER A 38 4.30 14.25 -15.62
N ALA A 39 2.97 14.31 -15.52
CA ALA A 39 2.22 15.47 -15.03
C ALA A 39 2.06 15.48 -13.48
N GLY A 40 2.66 14.53 -12.76
CA GLY A 40 2.57 14.45 -11.29
C GLY A 40 1.26 13.85 -10.77
N ILE A 41 0.44 13.27 -11.65
CA ILE A 41 -0.76 12.52 -11.28
C ILE A 41 -0.41 11.05 -11.07
N TYR A 42 -0.86 10.51 -9.94
CA TYR A 42 -0.73 9.11 -9.54
C TYR A 42 -2.05 8.37 -9.76
N THR A 43 -1.97 7.19 -10.37
CA THR A 43 -3.08 6.25 -10.46
C THR A 43 -2.98 5.28 -9.28
N VAL A 44 -4.05 5.20 -8.48
CA VAL A 44 -4.11 4.40 -7.26
C VAL A 44 -5.30 3.46 -7.32
N PHE A 45 -5.05 2.17 -7.18
CA PHE A 45 -6.09 1.17 -6.96
C PHE A 45 -6.42 1.10 -5.47
N VAL A 46 -7.69 1.32 -5.13
CA VAL A 46 -8.23 1.22 -3.76
C VAL A 46 -9.17 0.01 -3.72
N PRO A 47 -8.74 -1.12 -3.12
CA PRO A 47 -9.56 -2.33 -3.10
C PRO A 47 -10.75 -2.20 -2.15
N THR A 48 -11.76 -3.02 -2.40
CA THR A 48 -12.85 -3.31 -1.46
C THR A 48 -12.47 -4.46 -0.53
N ALA A 49 -13.06 -4.48 0.66
CA ALA A 49 -12.90 -5.56 1.63
C ALA A 49 -14.14 -6.46 1.64
N PRO A 50 -14.00 -7.80 1.84
CA PRO A 50 -12.75 -8.55 1.96
C PRO A 50 -12.18 -8.98 0.60
N ASN A 51 -12.82 -8.61 -0.53
CA ASN A 51 -12.43 -9.07 -1.86
C ASN A 51 -11.41 -8.10 -2.53
N PRO A 52 -10.11 -8.40 -2.49
CA PRO A 52 -9.07 -7.47 -2.91
C PRO A 52 -8.98 -7.27 -4.43
N THR A 53 -9.73 -8.05 -5.23
CA THR A 53 -9.68 -7.97 -6.70
C THR A 53 -10.53 -6.83 -7.26
N ASN A 54 -11.52 -6.37 -6.49
CA ASN A 54 -12.44 -5.32 -6.90
C ASN A 54 -12.15 -4.06 -6.09
N GLY A 55 -12.38 -2.91 -6.70
CA GLY A 55 -12.03 -1.64 -6.10
C GLY A 55 -12.35 -0.46 -7.00
N PHE A 56 -11.86 0.69 -6.57
CA PHE A 56 -11.90 1.92 -7.34
C PHE A 56 -10.50 2.23 -7.87
N VAL A 57 -10.46 2.94 -8.99
CA VAL A 57 -9.23 3.55 -9.51
C VAL A 57 -9.35 5.04 -9.34
N PHE A 58 -8.43 5.63 -8.57
CA PHE A 58 -8.34 7.07 -8.35
C PHE A 58 -7.15 7.65 -9.11
N HIS A 59 -7.33 8.83 -9.68
CA HIS A 59 -6.26 9.65 -10.25
C HIS A 59 -6.11 10.86 -9.35
N VAL A 60 -4.96 11.00 -8.69
CA VAL A 60 -4.78 11.96 -7.60
C VAL A 60 -3.42 12.64 -7.67
N GLU A 61 -3.37 13.85 -7.12
CA GLU A 61 -2.13 14.59 -6.92
C GLU A 61 -1.27 13.94 -5.83
N ARG A 62 0.05 14.15 -5.91
CA ARG A 62 1.02 13.61 -4.97
C ARG A 62 0.76 14.01 -3.51
N ASP A 63 0.23 15.21 -3.28
CA ASP A 63 -0.03 15.78 -1.95
C ASP A 63 -1.17 15.05 -1.20
N LYS A 64 -2.03 14.30 -1.90
CA LYS A 64 -3.08 13.46 -1.31
C LYS A 64 -2.61 12.09 -0.88
N LEU A 65 -1.33 11.77 -1.08
CA LEU A 65 -0.76 10.45 -0.86
C LEU A 65 0.30 10.46 0.24
N ILE A 66 0.11 9.58 1.22
CA ILE A 66 1.13 9.22 2.21
C ILE A 66 1.69 7.86 1.80
N PHE A 67 2.99 7.79 1.50
CA PHE A 67 3.65 6.54 1.10
C PHE A 67 4.03 5.74 2.35
N VAL A 68 3.65 4.47 2.37
CA VAL A 68 3.88 3.55 3.50
C VAL A 68 5.02 2.60 3.13
N GLU A 69 6.24 3.14 3.11
CA GLU A 69 7.43 2.44 2.56
C GLU A 69 7.88 1.23 3.40
N HIS A 70 7.58 1.23 4.70
CA HIS A 70 7.93 0.13 5.60
C HIS A 70 7.00 -1.08 5.49
N ILE A 71 5.89 -0.98 4.75
CA ILE A 71 4.91 -2.06 4.60
C ILE A 71 4.96 -2.65 3.19
N LYS A 72 5.08 -3.98 3.13
CA LYS A 72 4.98 -4.71 1.87
C LYS A 72 3.53 -4.72 1.36
N PRO A 73 3.29 -4.64 0.03
CA PRO A 73 1.94 -4.71 -0.53
C PRO A 73 1.11 -5.90 -0.05
N GLU A 74 1.74 -7.06 0.14
CA GLU A 74 1.07 -8.28 0.61
C GLU A 74 0.53 -8.12 2.03
N ASP A 75 1.26 -7.42 2.90
CA ASP A 75 0.86 -7.19 4.29
C ASP A 75 -0.26 -6.15 4.37
N ALA A 76 -0.20 -5.10 3.56
CA ALA A 76 -1.33 -4.18 3.41
C ALA A 76 -2.58 -4.90 2.90
N LEU A 77 -2.44 -5.80 1.91
CA LEU A 77 -3.56 -6.57 1.36
C LEU A 77 -4.19 -7.52 2.39
N ARG A 78 -3.40 -8.06 3.32
CA ARG A 78 -3.94 -8.86 4.44
C ARG A 78 -4.92 -8.07 5.28
N THR A 79 -4.66 -6.78 5.50
CA THR A 79 -5.58 -5.92 6.27
C THR A 79 -6.91 -5.74 5.53
N VAL A 80 -6.88 -5.59 4.19
CA VAL A 80 -8.10 -5.47 3.35
C VAL A 80 -8.91 -6.77 3.40
N ILE A 81 -8.27 -7.91 3.23
CA ILE A 81 -8.92 -9.23 3.33
C ILE A 81 -9.49 -9.44 4.75
N GLY A 82 -8.77 -8.97 5.77
CA GLY A 82 -9.16 -9.01 7.18
C GLY A 82 -10.16 -7.94 7.61
N LEU A 83 -10.84 -7.27 6.68
CA LEU A 83 -11.85 -6.23 6.96
C LEU A 83 -11.30 -5.06 7.82
N GLY A 84 -10.02 -4.73 7.67
CA GLY A 84 -9.33 -3.70 8.44
C GLY A 84 -8.66 -4.19 9.73
N THR A 85 -8.79 -5.48 10.07
CA THR A 85 -8.08 -6.05 11.22
C THR A 85 -6.57 -5.97 10.99
N GLY A 86 -5.85 -5.36 11.93
CA GLY A 86 -4.40 -5.17 11.85
C GLY A 86 -3.95 -3.97 11.03
N SER A 87 -4.85 -3.07 10.60
CA SER A 87 -4.47 -1.86 9.85
C SER A 87 -3.64 -0.84 10.65
N ASN A 88 -3.46 -1.02 11.96
CA ASN A 88 -2.58 -0.17 12.78
C ASN A 88 -1.13 -0.14 12.24
N VAL A 89 -0.66 -1.24 11.65
CA VAL A 89 0.68 -1.32 11.04
C VAL A 89 0.89 -0.33 9.90
N LEU A 90 -0.19 0.15 9.27
CA LEU A 90 -0.14 1.14 8.19
C LEU A 90 0.10 2.57 8.71
N PHE A 91 -0.05 2.81 10.01
CA PHE A 91 0.05 4.12 10.64
C PHE A 91 1.15 4.20 11.71
N GLU A 92 1.68 3.05 12.15
CA GLU A 92 2.78 2.99 13.09
C GLU A 92 4.12 3.29 12.39
N VAL A 93 4.94 4.12 13.03
CA VAL A 93 6.33 4.35 12.61
C VAL A 93 7.17 3.16 13.10
N PRO A 94 8.01 2.53 12.26
CA PRO A 94 8.93 1.51 12.72
C PRO A 94 9.79 2.07 13.85
N LYS A 95 9.84 1.39 14.99
CA LYS A 95 10.84 1.70 16.01
C LYS A 95 12.22 1.45 15.38
N GLU A 96 13.09 2.44 15.42
CA GLU A 96 14.51 2.23 15.16
C GLU A 96 14.96 1.04 16.01
N SER A 97 15.63 0.07 15.39
CA SER A 97 16.12 -1.11 16.10
C SER A 97 17.10 -0.65 17.19
N ASP A 98 16.82 -0.99 18.44
CA ASP A 98 17.73 -0.83 19.58
C ASP A 98 18.99 -1.74 19.47
N GLU A 99 19.40 -2.13 18.26
CA GLU A 99 20.64 -2.89 18.08
C GLU A 99 21.82 -1.93 18.23
N PRO A 100 22.70 -2.14 19.24
CA PRO A 100 23.87 -1.29 19.39
C PRO A 100 24.74 -1.41 18.15
N LEU A 101 25.20 -0.27 17.63
CA LEU A 101 26.25 -0.18 16.63
C LEU A 101 27.43 -1.04 17.11
N VAL A 102 27.60 -2.21 16.50
CA VAL A 102 28.80 -3.02 16.69
C VAL A 102 29.93 -2.26 16.00
N ILE A 103 30.66 -1.47 16.79
CA ILE A 103 31.94 -0.93 16.38
C ILE A 103 32.88 -2.14 16.34
N GLY A 104 33.19 -2.61 15.15
CA GLY A 104 34.16 -3.69 14.96
C GLY A 104 35.53 -3.27 15.46
N ASP A 105 36.21 -4.20 16.13
CA ASP A 105 37.61 -4.08 16.57
C ASP A 105 38.59 -4.01 15.39
#